data_AF-A0A1W6ZNF7-F1
#
_entry.id   AF-A0A1W6ZNF7-F1
#
_cell.length_a   1.000
_cell.length_b   1.000
_cell.length_c   1.000
_cell.angle_alpha   90.00
_cell.angle_beta   90.00
_cell.angle_gamma   90.00
#
_symmetry.space_group_name_H-M   'P 1'
#
loop_
_entity.id
_entity.type
_entity.pdbx_description
1 polymer ?
#
loop_
_entity_poly.entity_id
_entity_poly.type
_entity_poly.pdbx_seq_one_letter_code
_entity_poly.pdbx_strand_id
1 'polypeptide(L)'
;MFEKSLIYRVGVKHHADLGLLAETMFFYGQTQLLLDRSSVVSLSRLLSADLLKVLLDNEWLRIAYSRENFGVLTSGLPQSHDFGVFNVSQTAKGKRLKSHQEEIEEALVREHGNSAETRKLSKIFTDKTELHRFRGVPEKSKIIPDFARQDVQDQAFLSKAVRAILIELVPGFDPLLPFHFRIIRGSNGELFVDSDLNFHDLNQAFHTIVPLSDGSLNEALILNYIQMARADTVYAAYYMAEPVTSSLSSRIMEKNHFEFLRRNISQNDISLFHEIIVPGIPTIREAINSGERTFSEYLNFLEVAQCFKKWLNVASPDVGLVQSYNKDVSKKSWIETLPGKMTRFVVATGVGLGAATIAGPAAGLATGAANSFLLDRILKGWRPNRFIEGSYKKFVQGD
;
A
#
# COMPACT_ATOMS: atom_id res chain seq x y z
N MET A 1 -14.79 6.98 3.25
CA MET A 1 -13.85 5.84 3.34
C MET A 1 -13.14 5.75 1.99
N PHE A 2 -11.93 5.18 1.90
CA PHE A 2 -11.24 4.97 0.63
C PHE A 2 -10.99 6.23 -0.24
N GLU A 3 -10.75 7.40 0.34
CA GLU A 3 -10.55 8.63 -0.44
C GLU A 3 -9.23 8.60 -1.22
N LYS A 4 -8.13 8.34 -0.51
CA LYS A 4 -6.79 8.35 -1.09
C LYS A 4 -5.91 7.27 -0.47
N SER A 5 -5.25 6.49 -1.32
CA SER A 5 -4.24 5.50 -0.92
C SER A 5 -2.85 5.92 -1.39
N LEU A 6 -1.82 5.38 -0.73
CA LEU A 6 -0.42 5.48 -1.12
C LEU A 6 0.16 4.08 -1.26
N ILE A 7 0.65 3.74 -2.44
CA ILE A 7 1.51 2.58 -2.66
C ILE A 7 2.94 3.10 -2.75
N TYR A 8 3.74 2.86 -1.70
CA TYR A 8 5.18 3.11 -1.72
C TYR A 8 5.89 1.81 -2.09
N ARG A 9 6.63 1.83 -3.21
CA ARG A 9 7.27 0.66 -3.83
C ARG A 9 6.25 -0.41 -4.23
N VAL A 10 5.99 -0.51 -5.53
CA VAL A 10 4.94 -1.40 -6.08
C VAL A 10 5.27 -2.89 -5.93
N GLY A 11 6.43 -3.24 -5.36
CA GLY A 11 6.89 -4.61 -5.29
C GLY A 11 7.53 -5.04 -3.97
N VAL A 12 7.40 -6.33 -3.71
CA VAL A 12 8.18 -7.09 -2.73
C VAL A 12 9.12 -7.97 -3.54
N LYS A 13 10.43 -7.94 -3.25
CA LYS A 13 11.44 -8.82 -3.89
C LYS A 13 11.32 -8.92 -5.43
N HIS A 14 11.59 -7.81 -6.12
CA HIS A 14 11.72 -7.75 -7.59
C HIS A 14 10.47 -7.96 -8.44
N HIS A 15 9.29 -8.10 -7.85
CA HIS A 15 8.03 -8.27 -8.57
C HIS A 15 7.05 -7.18 -8.14
N ALA A 16 6.58 -6.39 -9.11
CA ALA A 16 5.48 -5.46 -8.87
C ALA A 16 4.16 -6.26 -8.80
N ASP A 17 3.34 -5.99 -7.79
CA ASP A 17 2.05 -6.63 -7.63
C ASP A 17 0.98 -5.82 -8.37
N LEU A 18 0.75 -6.17 -9.65
CA LEU A 18 -0.24 -5.49 -10.48
C LEU A 18 -1.67 -5.69 -9.97
N GLY A 19 -1.97 -6.84 -9.38
CA GLY A 19 -3.27 -7.10 -8.76
C GLY A 19 -3.54 -6.17 -7.58
N LEU A 20 -2.54 -5.91 -6.73
CA LEU A 20 -2.63 -4.97 -5.62
C LEU A 20 -2.85 -3.54 -6.13
N LEU A 21 -2.11 -3.13 -7.16
CA LEU A 21 -2.30 -1.83 -7.80
C LEU A 21 -3.73 -1.70 -8.36
N ALA A 22 -4.21 -2.71 -9.07
CA ALA A 22 -5.56 -2.74 -9.63
C ALA A 22 -6.63 -2.69 -8.54
N GLU A 23 -6.56 -3.57 -7.54
CA GLU A 23 -7.54 -3.61 -6.44
C GLU A 23 -7.55 -2.30 -5.64
N THR A 24 -6.38 -1.73 -5.38
CA THR A 24 -6.26 -0.41 -4.74
C THR A 24 -6.89 0.68 -5.61
N MET A 25 -6.59 0.71 -6.90
CA MET A 25 -7.21 1.63 -7.85
C MET A 25 -8.70 1.41 -7.99
N PHE A 26 -9.24 0.22 -7.72
CA PHE A 26 -10.67 -0.03 -7.76
C PHE A 26 -11.39 0.50 -6.51
N PHE A 27 -10.87 0.24 -5.32
CA PHE A 27 -11.54 0.65 -4.07
C PHE A 27 -11.33 2.12 -3.73
N TYR A 28 -10.19 2.71 -4.09
CA TYR A 28 -9.87 4.08 -3.71
C TYR A 28 -10.23 5.11 -4.78
N GLY A 29 -10.70 6.28 -4.32
CA GLY A 29 -10.98 7.43 -5.17
C GLY A 29 -9.75 7.93 -5.92
N GLN A 30 -8.61 7.99 -5.23
CA GLN A 30 -7.30 8.28 -5.82
C GLN A 30 -6.23 7.34 -5.26
N THR A 31 -5.39 6.81 -6.11
CA THR A 31 -4.17 6.06 -5.75
C THR A 31 -2.95 6.92 -6.03
N GLN A 32 -2.16 7.22 -5.00
CA GLN A 32 -0.83 7.80 -5.14
C GLN A 32 0.19 6.67 -5.25
N LEU A 33 0.89 6.62 -6.37
CA LEU A 33 2.02 5.74 -6.59
C LEU A 33 3.30 6.53 -6.33
N LEU A 34 4.07 6.13 -5.32
CA LEU A 34 5.41 6.68 -5.07
C LEU A 34 6.45 5.66 -5.55
N LEU A 35 6.97 5.91 -6.74
CA LEU A 35 7.94 5.06 -7.43
C LEU A 35 9.35 5.38 -6.96
N ASP A 36 10.18 4.35 -6.90
CA ASP A 36 11.63 4.47 -6.90
C ASP A 36 12.21 3.81 -8.16
N ARG A 37 13.54 3.82 -8.27
CA ARG A 37 14.26 3.19 -9.36
C ARG A 37 13.86 1.72 -9.56
N SER A 38 13.70 0.95 -8.48
CA SER A 38 13.36 -0.47 -8.55
C SER A 38 11.92 -0.70 -9.02
N SER A 39 11.01 0.18 -8.61
CA SER A 39 9.59 0.14 -8.98
C SER A 39 9.38 0.45 -10.45
N VAL A 40 10.11 1.42 -11.00
CA VAL A 40 10.11 1.74 -12.44
C VAL A 40 10.53 0.52 -13.26
N VAL A 41 11.64 -0.11 -12.90
CA VAL A 41 12.12 -1.33 -13.56
C VAL A 41 11.08 -2.44 -13.45
N SER A 42 10.54 -2.68 -12.26
CA SER A 42 9.56 -3.74 -12.02
C SER A 42 8.28 -3.55 -12.84
N LEU A 43 7.75 -2.33 -12.92
CA LEU A 43 6.57 -2.03 -13.74
C LEU A 43 6.86 -2.18 -15.24
N SER A 44 8.04 -1.76 -15.70
CA SER A 44 8.43 -1.86 -17.12
C SER A 44 8.60 -3.30 -17.61
N ARG A 45 8.82 -4.26 -16.70
CA ARG A 45 8.85 -5.69 -17.04
C ARG A 45 7.45 -6.27 -17.27
N LEU A 46 6.43 -5.68 -16.65
CA LEU A 46 5.08 -6.22 -16.63
C LEU A 46 4.12 -5.49 -17.58
N LEU A 47 4.40 -4.23 -17.91
CA LEU A 47 3.54 -3.38 -18.73
C LEU A 47 4.28 -2.90 -19.97
N SER A 48 3.65 -3.03 -21.14
CA SER A 48 4.13 -2.39 -22.37
C SER A 48 4.04 -0.87 -22.29
N ALA A 49 4.76 -0.15 -23.15
CA ALA A 49 4.68 1.31 -23.16
C ALA A 49 3.25 1.82 -23.39
N ASP A 50 2.48 1.17 -24.26
CA ASP A 50 1.11 1.60 -24.54
C ASP A 50 0.19 1.40 -23.32
N LEU A 51 0.30 0.26 -22.65
CA LEU A 51 -0.50 -0.01 -21.47
C LEU A 51 -0.10 0.89 -20.30
N LEU A 52 1.20 1.12 -20.13
CA LEU A 52 1.72 2.06 -19.14
C LEU A 52 1.19 3.47 -19.40
N LYS A 53 1.18 3.93 -20.66
CA LYS A 53 0.63 5.24 -21.01
C LYS A 53 -0.84 5.37 -20.59
N VAL A 54 -1.67 4.39 -20.92
CA VAL A 54 -3.10 4.38 -20.52
C VAL A 54 -3.23 4.43 -18.99
N LEU A 55 -2.41 3.64 -18.28
CA LEU A 55 -2.37 3.64 -16.82
C LEU A 55 -1.98 5.02 -16.25
N LEU A 56 -0.91 5.64 -16.75
CA LEU A 56 -0.42 6.93 -16.22
C LEU A 56 -1.27 8.14 -16.65
N ASP A 57 -2.08 7.98 -17.69
CA ASP A 57 -3.08 8.97 -18.11
C ASP A 57 -4.39 8.88 -17.30
N ASN A 58 -4.56 7.84 -16.47
CA ASN A 58 -5.75 7.66 -15.66
C ASN A 58 -5.86 8.72 -14.55
N GLU A 59 -7.00 9.41 -14.46
CA GLU A 59 -7.21 10.50 -13.49
C GLU A 59 -7.20 10.06 -12.02
N TRP A 60 -7.40 8.76 -11.74
CA TRP A 60 -7.40 8.20 -10.39
C TRP A 60 -6.03 7.72 -9.96
N LEU A 61 -5.03 7.77 -10.82
CA LEU A 61 -3.64 7.48 -10.49
C LEU A 61 -2.82 8.78 -10.48
N ARG A 62 -2.14 9.05 -9.38
CA ARG A 62 -1.11 10.09 -9.30
C ARG A 62 0.23 9.44 -9.07
N ILE A 63 1.27 9.95 -9.71
CA ILE A 63 2.59 9.32 -9.71
C ILE A 63 3.64 10.34 -9.29
N ALA A 64 4.44 9.94 -8.32
CA ALA A 64 5.63 10.67 -7.94
C ALA A 64 6.82 9.71 -7.94
N TYR A 65 8.02 10.27 -8.07
CA TYR A 65 9.27 9.52 -8.06
C TYR A 65 10.14 9.98 -6.89
N SER A 66 10.61 9.05 -6.07
CA SER A 66 11.62 9.30 -5.04
C SER A 66 12.96 8.76 -5.49
N ARG A 67 14.00 9.60 -5.36
CA ARG A 67 15.40 9.17 -5.53
C ARG A 67 15.97 8.55 -4.24
N GLU A 68 15.25 8.69 -3.14
CA GLU A 68 15.72 8.29 -1.81
C GLU A 68 15.46 6.80 -1.61
N ASN A 69 16.54 6.08 -1.32
CA ASN A 69 16.51 4.71 -0.83
C ASN A 69 16.97 4.71 0.62
N PHE A 70 16.43 3.79 1.41
CA PHE A 70 16.70 3.69 2.84
C PHE A 70 17.53 2.45 3.12
N GLY A 71 18.46 2.58 4.07
CA GLY A 71 19.31 1.49 4.50
C GLY A 71 20.01 1.83 5.80
N VAL A 72 20.55 0.81 6.44
CA VAL A 72 21.33 0.95 7.67
C VAL A 72 22.81 0.79 7.31
N LEU A 73 23.59 1.85 7.53
CA LEU A 73 25.04 1.79 7.39
C LEU A 73 25.60 1.07 8.62
N THR A 74 26.49 0.11 8.39
CA THR A 74 27.19 -0.62 9.47
C THR A 74 28.69 -0.41 9.31
N SER A 75 29.37 -0.04 10.39
CA SER A 75 30.81 0.25 10.35
C SER A 75 31.51 -0.06 11.68
N GLY A 76 32.85 -0.18 11.66
CA GLY A 76 33.66 -0.26 12.87
C GLY A 76 33.68 -1.63 13.57
N LEU A 77 34.48 -1.68 14.64
CA LEU A 77 34.60 -2.78 15.59
C LEU A 77 34.72 -2.16 17.01
N PRO A 78 33.72 -2.31 17.91
CA PRO A 78 32.45 -3.01 17.70
C PRO A 78 31.61 -2.39 16.58
N GLN A 79 30.70 -3.18 16.00
CA GLN A 79 29.83 -2.72 14.93
C GLN A 79 28.91 -1.61 15.43
N SER A 80 28.89 -0.51 14.69
CA SER A 80 27.97 0.60 14.87
C SER A 80 27.04 0.69 13.68
N HIS A 81 25.81 1.14 13.93
CA HIS A 81 24.77 1.30 12.94
C HIS A 81 24.32 2.75 12.85
N ASP A 82 23.89 3.16 11.66
CA ASP A 82 23.18 4.42 11.48
C ASP A 82 22.14 4.35 10.36
N PHE A 83 21.02 5.05 10.54
CA PHE A 83 19.98 5.15 9.54
C PHE A 83 20.41 6.10 8.43
N GLY A 84 20.40 5.60 7.20
CA GLY A 84 20.89 6.30 6.03
C GLY A 84 19.83 6.50 4.96
N VAL A 85 20.11 7.49 4.11
CA VAL A 85 19.52 7.63 2.79
C VAL A 85 20.62 7.53 1.76
N PHE A 86 20.40 6.73 0.73
CA PHE A 86 21.30 6.62 -0.40
C PHE A 86 20.54 6.76 -1.73
N ASN A 87 21.26 7.12 -2.78
CA ASN A 87 20.73 7.22 -4.13
C ASN A 87 21.78 6.75 -5.16
N VAL A 88 21.31 6.42 -6.36
CA VAL A 88 22.21 6.09 -7.46
C VAL A 88 22.67 7.41 -8.09
N SER A 89 23.93 7.76 -7.86
CA SER A 89 24.50 9.02 -8.32
C SER A 89 25.29 8.91 -9.63
N GLN A 90 25.67 7.70 -10.04
CA GLN A 90 26.48 7.45 -11.23
C GLN A 90 26.15 6.11 -11.91
N THR A 91 26.43 6.02 -13.20
CA THR A 91 26.39 4.76 -13.97
C THR A 91 27.63 3.91 -13.72
N ALA A 92 27.60 2.65 -14.14
CA ALA A 92 28.77 1.76 -14.09
C ALA A 92 29.99 2.30 -14.88
N LYS A 93 29.77 3.21 -15.83
CA LYS A 93 30.82 3.89 -16.61
C LYS A 93 31.25 5.24 -16.01
N GLY A 94 30.81 5.57 -14.80
CA GLY A 94 31.16 6.82 -14.10
C GLY A 94 30.41 8.06 -14.57
N LYS A 95 29.40 7.94 -15.44
CA LYS A 95 28.56 9.09 -15.83
C LYS A 95 27.69 9.48 -14.64
N ARG A 96 27.79 10.74 -14.20
CA ARG A 96 26.92 11.28 -13.14
C ARG A 96 25.47 11.39 -13.60
N LEU A 97 24.53 10.99 -12.73
CA LEU A 97 23.09 11.10 -12.90
C LEU A 97 22.57 12.31 -12.11
N LYS A 98 22.32 13.41 -12.82
CA LYS A 98 21.99 14.72 -12.25
C LYS A 98 20.51 14.90 -11.95
N SER A 99 19.65 14.14 -12.62
CA SER A 99 18.19 14.27 -12.48
C SER A 99 17.53 12.91 -12.27
N HIS A 100 16.27 12.94 -11.82
CA HIS A 100 15.46 11.72 -11.72
C HIS A 100 15.12 11.17 -13.10
N GLN A 101 15.00 12.02 -14.12
CA GLN A 101 14.79 11.57 -15.50
C GLN A 101 15.99 10.77 -16.02
N GLU A 102 17.21 11.24 -15.78
CA GLU A 102 18.43 10.50 -16.14
C GLU A 102 18.53 9.16 -15.39
N GLU A 103 18.09 9.12 -14.14
CA GLU A 103 18.07 7.90 -13.33
C GLU A 103 17.04 6.88 -13.83
N ILE A 104 15.84 7.33 -14.21
CA ILE A 104 14.78 6.52 -14.83
C ILE A 104 15.25 5.96 -16.17
N GLU A 105 15.76 6.82 -17.06
CA GLU A 105 16.25 6.42 -18.39
C GLU A 105 17.36 5.39 -18.27
N GLU A 106 18.35 5.64 -17.40
CA GLU A 106 19.46 4.71 -17.24
C GLU A 106 19.01 3.38 -16.60
N ALA A 107 18.05 3.40 -15.68
CA ALA A 107 17.47 2.17 -15.13
C ALA A 107 16.81 1.31 -16.22
N LEU A 108 16.01 1.93 -17.08
CA LEU A 108 15.29 1.23 -18.16
C LEU A 108 16.22 0.76 -19.27
N VAL A 109 17.21 1.57 -19.66
CA VAL A 109 18.23 1.17 -20.64
C VAL A 109 19.10 0.03 -20.12
N ARG A 110 19.43 0.04 -18.82
CA ARG A 110 20.18 -1.06 -18.21
C ARG A 110 19.39 -2.36 -18.18
N GLU A 111 18.08 -2.28 -17.98
CA GLU A 111 17.18 -3.44 -17.94
C GLU A 111 16.87 -4.00 -19.33
N HIS A 112 16.40 -3.16 -20.24
CA HIS A 112 15.82 -3.58 -21.52
C HIS A 112 16.75 -3.34 -22.73
N GLY A 113 17.92 -2.76 -22.50
CA GLY A 113 18.81 -2.31 -23.57
C GLY A 113 18.34 -1.04 -24.27
N ASN A 114 19.13 -0.55 -25.22
CA ASN A 114 18.82 0.66 -25.98
C ASN A 114 17.97 0.33 -27.21
N SER A 115 16.65 0.45 -27.09
CA SER A 115 15.69 0.19 -28.17
C SER A 115 14.73 1.37 -28.38
N ALA A 116 13.94 1.33 -29.45
CA ALA A 116 12.85 2.30 -29.64
C ALA A 116 11.80 2.19 -28.52
N GLU A 117 11.49 0.97 -28.09
CA GLU A 117 10.52 0.71 -27.01
C GLU A 117 11.03 1.22 -25.65
N THR A 118 12.31 0.98 -25.32
CA THR A 118 12.90 1.49 -24.07
C THR A 118 12.87 3.02 -24.01
N ARG A 119 13.12 3.69 -25.15
CA ARG A 119 13.04 5.16 -25.25
C ARG A 119 11.60 5.64 -25.06
N LYS A 120 10.62 4.92 -25.61
CA LYS A 120 9.18 5.20 -25.42
C LYS A 120 8.78 5.04 -23.95
N LEU A 121 9.16 3.93 -23.29
CA LEU A 121 8.95 3.70 -21.85
C LEU A 121 9.58 4.81 -21.00
N SER A 122 10.84 5.14 -21.27
CA SER A 122 11.57 6.19 -20.54
C SER A 122 10.83 7.50 -20.64
N LYS A 123 10.44 7.91 -21.86
CA LYS A 123 9.68 9.14 -22.10
C LYS A 123 8.37 9.16 -21.33
N ILE A 124 7.62 8.06 -21.33
CA ILE A 124 6.34 7.96 -20.61
C ILE A 124 6.52 8.17 -19.11
N PHE A 125 7.49 7.48 -18.49
CA PHE A 125 7.77 7.69 -17.08
C PHE A 125 8.22 9.13 -16.81
N THR A 126 9.21 9.64 -17.55
CA THR A 126 9.77 10.98 -17.29
C THR A 126 8.78 12.11 -17.50
N ASP A 127 7.85 11.98 -18.45
CA ASP A 127 6.84 13.00 -18.75
C ASP A 127 5.69 12.98 -17.71
N LYS A 128 5.49 11.87 -17.01
CA LYS A 128 4.34 11.65 -16.09
C LYS A 128 4.71 11.63 -14.61
N THR A 129 5.97 11.42 -14.27
CA THR A 129 6.43 11.39 -12.88
C THR A 129 6.85 12.77 -12.40
N GLU A 130 6.32 13.21 -11.27
CA GLU A 130 6.88 14.36 -10.55
C GLU A 130 7.89 13.90 -9.50
N LEU A 131 9.00 14.62 -9.34
CA LEU A 131 9.97 14.31 -8.29
C LEU A 131 9.39 14.64 -6.91
N HIS A 132 9.25 13.63 -6.06
CA HIS A 132 8.94 13.80 -4.65
C HIS A 132 10.03 14.63 -3.97
N ARG A 133 9.61 15.67 -3.23
CA ARG A 133 10.49 16.49 -2.40
C ARG A 133 9.75 16.99 -1.17
N PHE A 134 10.32 16.76 0.01
CA PHE A 134 9.92 17.49 1.20
C PHE A 134 10.15 19.00 0.97
N ARG A 135 9.17 19.86 1.29
CA ARG A 135 9.28 21.31 1.12
C ARG A 135 9.51 21.96 2.49
N GLY A 136 10.26 23.06 2.54
CA GLY A 136 10.45 23.84 3.78
C GLY A 136 11.42 23.28 4.83
N VAL A 137 12.14 22.19 4.54
CA VAL A 137 13.10 21.59 5.49
C VAL A 137 14.54 21.71 4.95
N PRO A 138 15.53 22.18 5.74
CA PRO A 138 16.92 22.35 5.31
C PRO A 138 17.63 21.02 4.96
N GLU A 139 17.34 19.94 5.70
CA GLU A 139 18.00 18.62 5.56
C GLU A 139 16.99 17.51 5.24
N LYS A 140 16.39 17.60 4.05
CA LYS A 140 15.26 16.75 3.62
C LYS A 140 15.56 15.25 3.70
N SER A 141 16.79 14.85 3.35
CA SER A 141 17.23 13.46 3.38
C SER A 141 17.41 12.90 4.78
N LYS A 142 17.36 13.73 5.84
CA LYS A 142 17.46 13.28 7.23
C LYS A 142 16.11 13.07 7.90
N ILE A 143 15.00 13.53 7.32
CA ILE A 143 13.67 13.48 7.95
C ILE A 143 13.31 12.07 8.42
N ILE A 144 13.32 11.10 7.50
CA ILE A 144 12.97 9.71 7.82
C ILE A 144 14.02 9.04 8.72
N PRO A 145 15.34 9.15 8.44
CA PRO A 145 16.37 8.66 9.35
C PRO A 145 16.27 9.22 10.78
N ASP A 146 16.01 10.51 10.95
CA ASP A 146 15.93 11.15 12.27
C ASP A 146 14.72 10.66 13.05
N PHE A 147 13.57 10.49 12.40
CA PHE A 147 12.42 9.85 13.04
C PHE A 147 12.72 8.40 13.40
N ALA A 148 13.41 7.63 12.55
CA ALA A 148 13.81 6.27 12.89
C ALA A 148 14.81 6.23 14.07
N ARG A 149 15.75 7.19 14.15
CA ARG A 149 16.67 7.35 15.29
C ARG A 149 15.92 7.65 16.58
N GLN A 150 14.82 8.40 16.52
CA GLN A 150 13.96 8.70 17.66
C GLN A 150 13.15 7.47 18.08
N ASP A 151 12.57 6.76 17.12
CA ASP A 151 11.78 5.55 17.35
C ASP A 151 12.54 4.50 18.16
N VAL A 152 13.78 4.21 17.76
CA VAL A 152 14.60 3.18 18.43
C VAL A 152 15.13 3.61 19.81
N GLN A 153 14.86 4.84 20.26
CA GLN A 153 15.10 5.22 21.66
C GLN A 153 13.99 4.78 22.59
N ASP A 154 12.78 4.61 22.08
CA ASP A 154 11.70 4.04 22.87
C ASP A 154 11.90 2.52 22.95
N GLN A 155 12.42 2.06 24.08
CA GLN A 155 12.67 0.64 24.32
C GLN A 155 11.40 -0.21 24.24
N ALA A 156 10.24 0.33 24.63
CA ALA A 156 8.98 -0.39 24.59
C ALA A 156 8.50 -0.57 23.15
N PHE A 157 8.62 0.47 22.33
CA PHE A 157 8.38 0.38 20.88
C PHE A 157 9.36 -0.61 20.23
N LEU A 158 10.67 -0.41 20.44
CA LEU A 158 11.74 -1.21 19.84
C LEU A 158 11.53 -2.70 20.10
N SER A 159 11.29 -3.08 21.36
CA SER A 159 11.08 -4.48 21.74
C SER A 159 9.87 -5.10 21.02
N LYS A 160 8.78 -4.35 20.86
CA LYS A 160 7.58 -4.80 20.14
C LYS A 160 7.81 -4.90 18.64
N ALA A 161 8.55 -3.94 18.05
CA ALA A 161 8.87 -3.93 16.64
C ALA A 161 9.79 -5.10 16.27
N VAL A 162 10.87 -5.31 17.04
CA VAL A 162 11.78 -6.46 16.85
C VAL A 162 11.02 -7.77 16.95
N ARG A 163 10.13 -7.92 17.94
CA ARG A 163 9.30 -9.13 18.07
C ARG A 163 8.40 -9.35 16.84
N ALA A 164 7.76 -8.29 16.34
CA ALA A 164 6.93 -8.40 15.13
C ALA A 164 7.75 -8.81 13.90
N ILE A 165 8.98 -8.30 13.77
CA ILE A 165 9.93 -8.67 12.72
C ILE A 165 10.32 -10.15 12.83
N LEU A 166 10.69 -10.62 14.02
CA LEU A 166 11.10 -12.02 14.22
C LEU A 166 9.96 -12.99 13.96
N ILE A 167 8.74 -12.70 14.43
CA ILE A 167 7.56 -13.54 14.17
C ILE A 167 7.26 -13.64 12.66
N GLU A 168 7.43 -12.56 11.91
CA GLU A 168 7.14 -12.56 10.47
C GLU A 168 8.24 -13.26 9.66
N LEU A 169 9.51 -12.99 9.98
CA LEU A 169 10.63 -13.42 9.15
C LEU A 169 11.17 -14.79 9.51
N VAL A 170 11.05 -15.23 10.77
CA VAL A 170 11.69 -16.46 11.26
C VAL A 170 10.61 -17.53 11.47
N PRO A 171 10.51 -18.54 10.59
CA PRO A 171 9.55 -19.61 10.73
C PRO A 171 9.67 -20.32 12.09
N GLY A 172 8.54 -20.47 12.78
CA GLY A 172 8.50 -21.15 14.08
C GLY A 172 9.06 -20.34 15.24
N PHE A 173 9.35 -19.03 15.07
CA PHE A 173 9.74 -18.18 16.18
C PHE A 173 8.63 -18.10 17.24
N ASP A 174 8.95 -18.43 18.49
CA ASP A 174 8.00 -18.40 19.60
C ASP A 174 7.65 -16.93 19.97
N PRO A 175 6.38 -16.51 19.82
CA PRO A 175 5.94 -15.16 20.16
C PRO A 175 6.14 -14.79 21.63
N LEU A 176 6.29 -15.77 22.53
CA LEU A 176 6.49 -15.57 23.97
C LEU A 176 7.96 -15.64 24.39
N LEU A 177 8.88 -15.97 23.48
CA LEU A 177 10.30 -16.06 23.79
C LEU A 177 10.82 -14.72 24.34
N PRO A 178 11.35 -14.67 25.58
CA PRO A 178 12.00 -13.47 26.07
C PRO A 178 13.31 -13.27 25.30
N PHE A 179 13.60 -12.02 24.95
CA PHE A 179 14.87 -11.63 24.35
C PHE A 179 15.23 -10.21 24.79
N HIS A 180 16.50 -9.90 24.69
CA HIS A 180 17.10 -8.61 24.90
C HIS A 180 17.50 -8.00 23.55
N PHE A 181 17.05 -6.78 23.29
CA PHE A 181 17.48 -5.99 22.13
C PHE A 181 17.37 -4.51 22.49
N ARG A 182 18.51 -3.83 22.65
CA ARG A 182 18.60 -2.42 23.08
C ARG A 182 19.52 -1.64 22.17
N ILE A 183 19.29 -0.34 22.11
CA ILE A 183 20.18 0.60 21.43
C ILE A 183 20.94 1.41 22.46
N ILE A 184 22.27 1.35 22.37
CA ILE A 184 23.20 2.19 23.12
C ILE A 184 23.69 3.28 22.16
N ARG A 185 23.53 4.55 22.53
CA ARG A 185 24.02 5.67 21.70
C ARG A 185 25.50 5.95 21.95
N GLY A 186 26.26 6.03 20.88
CA GLY A 186 27.60 6.56 20.83
C GLY A 186 27.65 8.09 20.94
N SER A 187 28.85 8.63 21.14
CA SER A 187 29.09 10.06 21.31
C SER A 187 28.78 10.90 20.07
N ASN A 188 28.85 10.31 18.86
CA ASN A 188 28.54 11.01 17.61
C ASN A 188 27.17 10.59 17.04
N GLY A 189 26.31 9.99 17.87
CA GLY A 189 24.99 9.53 17.47
C GLY A 189 24.96 8.16 16.81
N GLU A 190 26.08 7.42 16.82
CA GLU A 190 26.13 6.05 16.37
C GLU A 190 25.21 5.15 17.22
N LEU A 191 24.62 4.13 16.62
CA LEU A 191 23.74 3.19 17.30
C LEU A 191 24.46 1.86 17.48
N PHE A 192 24.75 1.48 18.72
CA PHE A 192 25.27 0.15 19.05
C PHE A 192 24.12 -0.72 19.52
N VAL A 193 24.05 -1.94 19.00
CA VAL A 193 23.02 -2.90 19.39
C VAL A 193 23.59 -3.78 20.51
N ASP A 194 22.87 -3.82 21.63
CA ASP A 194 23.13 -4.74 22.73
C ASP A 194 21.99 -5.76 22.75
N SER A 195 22.29 -7.01 22.40
CA SER A 195 21.30 -8.03 22.09
C SER A 195 21.78 -9.42 22.49
N ASP A 196 20.86 -10.26 22.98
CA ASP A 196 21.09 -11.69 23.25
C ASP A 196 20.59 -12.61 22.13
N LEU A 197 20.04 -12.04 21.06
CA LEU A 197 19.55 -12.80 19.91
C LEU A 197 20.69 -13.59 19.24
N ASN A 198 20.54 -14.91 19.17
CA ASN A 198 21.45 -15.77 18.41
C ASN A 198 21.11 -15.72 16.91
N PHE A 199 21.73 -14.79 16.18
CA PHE A 199 21.53 -14.69 14.73
C PHE A 199 21.96 -15.93 13.96
N HIS A 200 22.83 -16.79 14.49
CA HIS A 200 23.15 -18.05 13.82
C HIS A 200 21.92 -18.95 13.74
N ASP A 201 21.27 -19.21 14.88
CA ASP A 201 20.09 -20.07 14.98
C ASP A 201 18.89 -19.45 14.25
N LEU A 202 18.67 -18.14 14.41
CA LEU A 202 17.61 -17.43 13.70
C LEU A 202 17.79 -17.54 12.18
N ASN A 203 19.02 -17.47 11.69
CA ASN A 203 19.30 -17.61 10.25
C ASN A 203 19.10 -19.04 9.74
N GLN A 204 19.32 -20.08 10.55
CA GLN A 204 19.00 -21.46 10.15
C GLN A 204 17.51 -21.59 9.81
N ALA A 205 16.62 -21.02 10.63
CA ALA A 205 15.19 -21.01 10.37
C ALA A 205 14.81 -20.05 9.22
N PHE A 206 15.33 -18.82 9.22
CA PHE A 206 15.07 -17.81 8.17
C PHE A 206 15.40 -18.34 6.77
N HIS A 207 16.52 -19.06 6.61
CA HIS A 207 16.96 -19.58 5.32
C HIS A 207 16.22 -20.84 4.84
N THR A 208 15.25 -21.35 5.62
CA THR A 208 14.31 -22.36 5.12
C THR A 208 13.33 -21.77 4.09
N ILE A 209 13.08 -20.46 4.14
CA ILE A 209 12.15 -19.75 3.26
C ILE A 209 12.81 -18.63 2.44
N VAL A 210 14.02 -18.17 2.82
CA VAL A 210 14.76 -17.12 2.11
C VAL A 210 16.09 -17.66 1.57
N PRO A 211 16.37 -17.59 0.25
CA PRO A 211 17.65 -17.97 -0.31
C PRO A 211 18.83 -17.23 0.32
N LEU A 212 19.98 -17.89 0.46
CA LEU A 212 21.21 -17.28 0.98
C LEU A 212 21.67 -16.06 0.15
N SER A 213 21.35 -16.04 -1.14
CA SER A 213 21.65 -14.92 -2.05
C SER A 213 20.95 -13.62 -1.67
N ASP A 214 19.84 -13.69 -0.94
CA ASP A 214 19.02 -12.52 -0.57
C ASP A 214 19.54 -11.82 0.70
N GLY A 215 20.63 -12.33 1.29
CA GLY A 215 21.19 -11.85 2.54
C GLY A 215 20.60 -12.55 3.78
N SER A 216 21.25 -12.35 4.91
CA SER A 216 20.90 -12.98 6.19
C SER A 216 20.30 -11.97 7.17
N LEU A 217 19.49 -12.47 8.10
CA LEU A 217 18.99 -11.70 9.22
C LEU A 217 20.16 -11.24 10.11
N ASN A 218 20.20 -9.94 10.36
CA ASN A 218 21.15 -9.31 11.26
C ASN A 218 20.52 -8.04 11.85
N GLU A 219 21.26 -7.39 12.75
CA GLU A 219 20.84 -6.17 13.44
C GLU A 219 20.48 -5.05 12.45
N ALA A 220 21.30 -4.83 11.43
CA ALA A 220 21.07 -3.83 10.41
C ALA A 220 19.78 -4.08 9.61
N LEU A 221 19.45 -5.34 9.31
CA LEU A 221 18.22 -5.70 8.61
C LEU A 221 16.99 -5.43 9.50
N ILE A 222 17.05 -5.80 10.78
CA ILE A 222 15.99 -5.52 11.76
C ILE A 222 15.75 -4.01 11.84
N LEU A 223 16.81 -3.23 12.02
CA LEU A 223 16.74 -1.76 12.06
C LEU A 223 16.16 -1.20 10.76
N ASN A 224 16.54 -1.73 9.60
CA ASN A 224 16.03 -1.28 8.31
C ASN A 224 14.52 -1.48 8.16
N TYR A 225 13.94 -2.58 8.68
CA TYR A 225 12.48 -2.76 8.68
C TYR A 225 11.76 -1.68 9.50
N ILE A 226 12.33 -1.24 10.61
CA ILE A 226 11.81 -0.12 11.41
C ILE A 226 11.86 1.18 10.60
N GLN A 227 12.98 1.48 9.96
CA GLN A 227 13.12 2.67 9.11
C GLN A 227 12.14 2.64 7.93
N MET A 228 11.91 1.47 7.32
CA MET A 228 10.97 1.32 6.21
C MET A 228 9.52 1.57 6.65
N ALA A 229 9.09 1.00 7.79
CA ALA A 229 7.78 1.28 8.37
C ALA A 229 7.61 2.78 8.71
N ARG A 230 8.69 3.44 9.14
CA ARG A 230 8.72 4.89 9.34
C ARG A 230 8.60 5.65 8.01
N ALA A 231 9.26 5.21 6.95
CA ALA A 231 9.13 5.81 5.63
C ALA A 231 7.67 5.74 5.12
N ASP A 232 7.03 4.58 5.25
CA ASP A 232 5.61 4.38 4.91
C ASP A 232 4.72 5.40 5.63
N THR A 233 4.96 5.57 6.94
CA THR A 233 4.26 6.54 7.78
C THR A 233 4.43 7.98 7.29
N VAL A 234 5.67 8.39 7.06
CA VAL A 234 6.00 9.78 6.69
C VAL A 234 5.45 10.11 5.30
N TYR A 235 5.56 9.19 4.34
CA TYR A 235 5.01 9.42 3.01
C TYR A 235 3.48 9.41 3.01
N ALA A 236 2.84 8.51 3.77
CA ALA A 236 1.39 8.50 3.93
C ALA A 236 0.87 9.84 4.46
N ALA A 237 1.52 10.36 5.52
CA ALA A 237 1.21 11.67 6.08
C ALA A 237 1.44 12.80 5.07
N TYR A 238 2.57 12.79 4.35
CA TYR A 238 2.88 13.80 3.34
C TYR A 238 1.83 13.87 2.22
N TYR A 239 1.37 12.70 1.75
CA TYR A 239 0.38 12.62 0.68
C TYR A 239 -1.07 12.68 1.18
N MET A 240 -1.29 12.77 2.50
CA MET A 240 -2.60 12.66 3.16
C MET A 240 -3.37 11.43 2.66
N ALA A 241 -2.69 10.29 2.66
CA ALA A 241 -3.14 9.06 2.03
C ALA A 241 -2.98 7.88 2.98
N GLU A 242 -3.86 6.89 2.84
CA GLU A 242 -3.75 5.63 3.57
C GLU A 242 -2.63 4.76 2.97
N PRO A 243 -1.66 4.27 3.76
CA PRO A 243 -0.56 3.47 3.24
C PRO A 243 -1.00 2.04 2.92
N VAL A 244 -0.80 1.64 1.68
CA VAL A 244 -0.85 0.24 1.23
C VAL A 244 0.57 -0.33 1.33
N THR A 245 0.88 -0.95 2.47
CA THR A 245 2.20 -1.54 2.77
C THR A 245 2.09 -3.00 3.23
N SER A 246 3.20 -3.65 3.54
CA SER A 246 3.25 -5.04 4.02
C SER A 246 2.54 -5.24 5.37
N SER A 247 2.20 -6.49 5.68
CA SER A 247 1.76 -6.94 7.02
C SER A 247 2.73 -6.49 8.11
N LEU A 248 4.02 -6.72 7.89
CA LEU A 248 5.08 -6.37 8.81
C LEU A 248 5.16 -4.86 9.06
N SER A 249 5.22 -4.06 7.99
CA SER A 249 5.21 -2.59 8.13
C SER A 249 3.98 -2.11 8.88
N SER A 250 2.79 -2.63 8.56
CA SER A 250 1.55 -2.30 9.27
C SER A 250 1.64 -2.60 10.76
N ARG A 251 2.11 -3.80 11.13
CA ARG A 251 2.29 -4.20 12.53
C ARG A 251 3.28 -3.28 13.26
N ILE A 252 4.40 -2.90 12.64
CA ILE A 252 5.37 -1.97 13.22
C ILE A 252 4.73 -0.59 13.40
N MET A 253 4.03 -0.09 12.39
CA MET A 253 3.36 1.23 12.42
C MET A 253 2.31 1.32 13.53
N GLU A 254 1.51 0.27 13.73
CA GLU A 254 0.54 0.16 14.83
C GLU A 254 1.18 0.23 16.22
N LYS A 255 2.43 -0.21 16.38
CA LYS A 255 3.12 -0.12 17.68
C LYS A 255 3.63 1.29 17.97
N ASN A 256 3.77 2.11 16.93
CA ASN A 256 4.33 3.45 17.04
C ASN A 256 3.24 4.54 17.14
N HIS A 257 2.14 4.43 16.36
CA HIS A 257 1.13 5.50 16.24
C HIS A 257 -0.32 5.01 16.29
N PHE A 258 -1.20 5.81 16.90
CA PHE A 258 -2.66 5.60 16.91
C PHE A 258 -3.34 5.91 15.55
N GLU A 259 -2.72 6.71 14.68
CA GLU A 259 -3.32 7.19 13.43
C GLU A 259 -3.48 6.11 12.35
N PHE A 260 -2.84 4.94 12.50
CA PHE A 260 -2.94 3.81 11.55
C PHE A 260 -4.14 2.89 11.77
N LEU A 261 -4.98 3.16 12.77
CA LEU A 261 -6.26 2.47 12.95
C LEU A 261 -7.14 2.53 11.68
N ARG A 262 -7.06 3.62 10.90
CA ARG A 262 -7.84 3.79 9.66
C ARG A 262 -7.54 2.72 8.61
N ARG A 263 -6.29 2.25 8.51
CA ARG A 263 -5.93 1.23 7.52
C ARG A 263 -6.55 -0.12 7.82
N ASN A 264 -6.49 -0.55 9.08
CA ASN A 264 -7.11 -1.79 9.50
C ASN A 264 -8.61 -1.76 9.24
N ILE A 265 -9.25 -0.61 9.41
CA ILE A 265 -10.67 -0.42 9.10
C ILE A 265 -10.91 -0.64 7.60
N SER A 266 -10.19 0.05 6.71
CA SER A 266 -10.36 -0.06 5.26
C SER A 266 -10.09 -1.48 4.72
N GLN A 267 -9.01 -2.13 5.16
CA GLN A 267 -8.68 -3.50 4.74
C GLN A 267 -9.72 -4.50 5.26
N ASN A 268 -10.11 -4.41 6.53
CA ASN A 268 -11.16 -5.25 7.08
C ASN A 268 -12.49 -5.04 6.35
N ASP A 269 -12.82 -3.81 5.98
CA ASP A 269 -14.04 -3.49 5.23
C ASP A 269 -14.04 -4.09 3.83
N ILE A 270 -12.90 -4.08 3.14
CA ILE A 270 -12.74 -4.75 1.84
C ILE A 270 -12.88 -6.27 2.03
N SER A 271 -12.18 -6.86 3.01
CA SER A 271 -12.28 -8.29 3.31
C SER A 271 -13.72 -8.71 3.63
N LEU A 272 -14.41 -7.98 4.51
CA LEU A 272 -15.81 -8.22 4.84
C LEU A 272 -16.73 -8.06 3.62
N PHE A 273 -16.44 -7.11 2.73
CA PHE A 273 -17.19 -6.97 1.48
C PHE A 273 -17.05 -8.20 0.60
N HIS A 274 -15.84 -8.74 0.44
CA HIS A 274 -15.62 -9.98 -0.28
C HIS A 274 -16.29 -11.18 0.39
N GLU A 275 -16.16 -11.32 1.71
CA GLU A 275 -16.75 -12.43 2.47
C GLU A 275 -18.28 -12.44 2.45
N ILE A 276 -18.91 -11.25 2.55
CA ILE A 276 -20.37 -11.14 2.75
C ILE A 276 -21.11 -10.87 1.44
N ILE A 277 -20.60 -9.96 0.60
CA ILE A 277 -21.31 -9.49 -0.60
C ILE A 277 -20.93 -10.32 -1.83
N VAL A 278 -19.69 -10.81 -1.89
CA VAL A 278 -19.17 -11.52 -3.07
C VAL A 278 -18.54 -12.86 -2.70
N PRO A 279 -19.26 -13.74 -1.96
CA PRO A 279 -18.68 -14.95 -1.41
C PRO A 279 -18.27 -15.94 -2.49
N GLY A 280 -17.09 -16.56 -2.30
CA GLY A 280 -16.66 -17.72 -3.09
C GLY A 280 -16.23 -17.42 -4.52
N ILE A 281 -15.94 -16.16 -4.85
CA ILE A 281 -15.32 -15.79 -6.13
C ILE A 281 -14.01 -15.02 -5.91
N PRO A 282 -13.07 -15.05 -6.88
CA PRO A 282 -11.77 -14.39 -6.74
C PRO A 282 -11.88 -12.87 -6.55
N THR A 283 -10.89 -12.27 -5.88
CA THR A 283 -10.73 -10.81 -5.87
C THR A 283 -10.12 -10.29 -7.18
N ILE A 284 -10.13 -8.96 -7.38
CA ILE A 284 -9.44 -8.33 -8.52
C ILE A 284 -7.95 -8.66 -8.48
N ARG A 285 -7.34 -8.61 -7.29
CA ARG A 285 -5.92 -8.93 -7.11
C ARG A 285 -5.63 -10.38 -7.46
N GLU A 286 -6.48 -11.32 -7.02
CA GLU A 286 -6.34 -12.74 -7.31
C GLU A 286 -6.50 -13.06 -8.81
N ALA A 287 -7.54 -12.51 -9.46
CA ALA A 287 -7.79 -12.72 -10.88
C ALA A 287 -6.64 -12.20 -11.77
N ILE A 288 -6.04 -11.05 -11.40
CA ILE A 288 -4.91 -10.49 -12.14
C ILE A 288 -3.61 -11.25 -11.86
N ASN A 289 -3.31 -11.51 -10.59
CA ASN A 289 -2.04 -12.14 -10.20
C ASN A 289 -1.95 -13.63 -10.60
N SER A 290 -3.09 -14.31 -10.73
CA SER A 290 -3.16 -15.67 -11.27
C SER A 290 -3.02 -15.72 -12.80
N GLY A 291 -3.17 -14.58 -13.48
CA GLY A 291 -3.17 -14.50 -14.95
C GLY A 291 -4.50 -14.81 -15.61
N GLU A 292 -5.56 -15.10 -14.84
CA GLU A 292 -6.93 -15.32 -15.35
C GLU A 292 -7.46 -14.08 -16.08
N ARG A 293 -7.11 -12.88 -15.59
CA ARG A 293 -7.36 -11.60 -16.25
C ARG A 293 -6.09 -10.81 -16.46
N THR A 294 -6.00 -10.16 -17.61
CA THR A 294 -4.90 -9.26 -17.96
C THR A 294 -5.13 -7.86 -17.38
N PHE A 295 -4.04 -7.13 -17.16
CA PHE A 295 -4.13 -5.74 -16.72
C PHE A 295 -4.76 -4.81 -17.77
N SER A 296 -4.69 -5.19 -19.06
CA SER A 296 -5.39 -4.49 -20.15
C SER A 296 -6.92 -4.60 -20.01
N GLU A 297 -7.42 -5.82 -19.76
CA GLU A 297 -8.85 -6.03 -19.46
C GLU A 297 -9.29 -5.27 -18.22
N TYR A 298 -8.43 -5.20 -17.19
CA TYR A 298 -8.69 -4.41 -16.00
C TYR A 298 -8.90 -2.92 -16.30
N LEU A 299 -8.07 -2.30 -17.14
CA LEU A 299 -8.25 -0.88 -17.49
C LEU A 299 -9.58 -0.62 -18.19
N ASN A 300 -10.00 -1.52 -19.08
CA ASN A 300 -11.34 -1.44 -19.72
C ASN A 300 -12.46 -1.62 -18.68
N PHE A 301 -12.31 -2.59 -17.76
CA PHE A 301 -13.24 -2.80 -16.66
C PHE A 301 -13.36 -1.57 -15.75
N LEU A 302 -12.24 -0.89 -15.49
CA LEU A 302 -12.16 0.28 -14.63
C LEU A 302 -12.99 1.46 -15.17
N GLU A 303 -13.09 1.60 -16.48
CA GLU A 303 -13.99 2.58 -17.13
C GLU A 303 -15.46 2.29 -16.83
N VAL A 304 -15.86 1.01 -16.86
CA VAL A 304 -17.22 0.58 -16.51
C VAL A 304 -17.49 0.75 -15.00
N ALA A 305 -16.45 0.59 -14.17
CA ALA A 305 -16.52 0.72 -12.72
C ALA A 305 -16.70 2.16 -12.21
N GLN A 306 -16.63 3.19 -13.07
CA GLN A 306 -16.72 4.61 -12.68
C GLN A 306 -17.90 4.95 -11.77
N CYS A 307 -19.09 4.41 -12.05
CA CYS A 307 -20.26 4.65 -11.20
C CYS A 307 -20.09 4.06 -9.81
N PHE A 308 -19.57 2.83 -9.73
CA PHE A 308 -19.33 2.14 -8.46
C PHE A 308 -18.27 2.83 -7.62
N LYS A 309 -17.19 3.28 -8.25
CA LYS A 309 -16.14 4.06 -7.59
C LYS A 309 -16.63 5.40 -7.05
N LYS A 310 -17.42 6.14 -7.83
CA LYS A 310 -18.03 7.38 -7.34
C LYS A 310 -18.93 7.11 -6.14
N TRP A 311 -19.67 6.00 -6.15
CA TRP A 311 -20.47 5.57 -5.01
C TRP A 311 -19.62 5.24 -3.77
N LEU A 312 -18.51 4.48 -3.92
CA LEU A 312 -17.58 4.17 -2.82
C LEU A 312 -17.05 5.43 -2.12
N ASN A 313 -16.67 6.45 -2.89
CA ASN A 313 -16.12 7.69 -2.34
C ASN A 313 -17.09 8.50 -1.49
N VAL A 314 -18.40 8.29 -1.66
CA VAL A 314 -19.46 8.97 -0.88
C VAL A 314 -20.02 8.07 0.22
N ALA A 315 -19.65 6.78 0.24
CA ALA A 315 -20.00 5.89 1.33
C ALA A 315 -19.33 6.36 2.64
N SER A 316 -20.16 6.45 3.68
CA SER A 316 -19.71 6.96 4.99
C SER A 316 -18.71 6.00 5.62
N PRO A 317 -17.51 6.46 6.01
CA PRO A 317 -16.55 5.63 6.72
C PRO A 317 -17.04 5.13 8.07
N ASP A 318 -17.96 5.83 8.74
CA ASP A 318 -18.46 5.42 10.06
C ASP A 318 -19.50 4.29 9.97
N VAL A 319 -20.07 4.06 8.79
CA VAL A 319 -21.09 3.03 8.55
C VAL A 319 -20.45 1.73 8.05
N GLY A 320 -19.29 1.83 7.38
CA GLY A 320 -18.62 0.70 6.76
C GLY A 320 -19.20 0.27 5.41
N LEU A 321 -18.38 -0.41 4.62
CA LEU A 321 -18.66 -0.72 3.21
C LEU A 321 -19.87 -1.65 3.02
N VAL A 322 -19.91 -2.75 3.77
CA VAL A 322 -21.01 -3.75 3.69
C VAL A 322 -22.36 -3.13 4.08
N GLN A 323 -22.39 -2.35 5.14
CA GLN A 323 -23.63 -1.69 5.58
C GLN A 323 -24.08 -0.62 4.58
N SER A 324 -23.13 0.16 4.04
CA SER A 324 -23.42 1.15 2.99
C SER A 324 -24.00 0.50 1.73
N TYR A 325 -23.43 -0.64 1.31
CA TYR A 325 -23.94 -1.45 0.21
C TYR A 325 -25.36 -1.92 0.48
N ASN A 326 -25.60 -2.58 1.62
CA ASN A 326 -26.91 -3.11 1.98
C ASN A 326 -27.96 -2.01 2.10
N LYS A 327 -27.61 -0.84 2.66
CA LYS A 327 -28.49 0.33 2.75
C LYS A 327 -28.94 0.80 1.36
N ASP A 328 -28.02 0.90 0.40
CA ASP A 328 -28.34 1.43 -0.92
C ASP A 328 -29.04 0.43 -1.83
N VAL A 329 -28.77 -0.87 -1.67
CA VAL A 329 -29.52 -1.94 -2.35
C VAL A 329 -30.95 -2.05 -1.80
N SER A 330 -31.12 -1.82 -0.48
CA SER A 330 -32.43 -1.92 0.19
C SER A 330 -33.30 -0.66 0.11
N LYS A 331 -32.76 0.47 -0.39
CA LYS A 331 -33.56 1.68 -0.70
C LYS A 331 -34.68 1.29 -1.69
N LYS A 332 -35.93 1.37 -1.21
CA LYS A 332 -37.13 0.95 -1.94
C LYS A 332 -37.21 1.63 -3.30
N SER A 333 -37.29 0.83 -4.36
CA SER A 333 -37.99 1.25 -5.57
C SER A 333 -39.47 1.30 -5.21
N TRP A 334 -40.16 2.37 -5.56
CA TRP A 334 -41.61 2.52 -5.44
C TRP A 334 -42.35 1.65 -6.47
N ILE A 335 -41.63 0.82 -7.24
CA ILE A 335 -42.15 -0.16 -8.19
C ILE A 335 -41.52 -1.51 -7.86
N GLU A 336 -42.28 -2.32 -7.12
CA GLU A 336 -42.38 -3.79 -7.12
C GLU A 336 -42.83 -4.31 -5.75
N THR A 337 -44.12 -4.19 -5.49
CA THR A 337 -44.85 -5.25 -4.79
C THR A 337 -44.90 -6.47 -5.71
N LEU A 338 -43.93 -7.39 -5.57
CA LEU A 338 -44.05 -8.77 -6.06
C LEU A 338 -43.33 -9.72 -5.09
N PRO A 339 -43.96 -10.85 -4.68
CA PRO A 339 -43.41 -11.76 -3.70
C PRO A 339 -42.59 -12.85 -4.40
N GLY A 340 -41.30 -12.94 -4.10
CA GLY A 340 -40.47 -14.02 -4.60
C GLY A 340 -39.01 -13.93 -4.16
N LYS A 341 -38.70 -14.51 -2.99
CA LYS A 341 -37.36 -14.94 -2.56
C LYS A 341 -36.21 -13.92 -2.72
N MET A 342 -36.30 -12.79 -2.02
CA MET A 342 -35.12 -11.98 -1.70
C MET A 342 -34.73 -12.28 -0.24
N THR A 343 -33.66 -13.06 -0.06
CA THR A 343 -33.06 -13.34 1.25
C THR A 343 -32.58 -12.02 1.84
N ARG A 344 -33.33 -11.48 2.80
CA ARG A 344 -32.89 -10.32 3.60
C ARG A 344 -31.76 -10.80 4.51
N PHE A 345 -30.51 -10.58 4.09
CA PHE A 345 -29.38 -10.64 5.02
C PHE A 345 -29.41 -9.39 5.90
N VAL A 346 -29.93 -9.56 7.13
CA VAL A 346 -29.60 -8.66 8.23
C VAL A 346 -28.21 -9.08 8.69
N VAL A 347 -27.19 -8.29 8.34
CA VAL A 347 -25.86 -8.44 8.95
C VAL A 347 -25.97 -7.93 10.38
N ALA A 348 -26.07 -8.85 11.32
CA ALA A 348 -26.03 -8.59 12.75
C ALA A 348 -24.84 -9.35 13.36
N THR A 349 -23.65 -8.75 13.30
CA THR A 349 -22.47 -9.08 14.11
C THR A 349 -21.45 -7.96 13.87
N GLY A 350 -20.83 -7.30 14.85
CA GLY A 350 -20.60 -7.69 16.24
C GLY A 350 -19.11 -7.96 16.49
N VAL A 351 -18.24 -6.96 16.31
CA VAL A 351 -16.91 -6.90 16.95
C VAL A 351 -16.69 -5.44 17.38
N GLY A 352 -16.52 -5.23 18.68
CA GLY A 352 -16.89 -4.00 19.36
C GLY A 352 -15.88 -2.86 19.26
N LEU A 353 -16.43 -1.64 19.18
CA LEU A 353 -15.99 -0.45 19.91
C LEU A 353 -17.21 0.49 19.99
N GLY A 354 -17.74 0.69 21.20
CA GLY A 354 -18.69 1.76 21.53
C GLY A 354 -20.14 1.57 21.09
N ALA A 355 -20.98 1.09 22.02
CA ALA A 355 -22.43 1.22 21.89
C ALA A 355 -22.83 2.70 21.81
N ALA A 356 -23.31 3.15 20.66
CA ALA A 356 -24.20 4.30 20.55
C ALA A 356 -25.50 3.83 19.88
N THR A 357 -26.49 3.69 20.73
CA THR A 357 -27.91 3.41 20.51
C THR A 357 -28.49 3.88 19.19
N ILE A 358 -29.22 2.97 18.54
CA ILE A 358 -30.28 3.28 17.58
C ILE A 358 -31.38 4.07 18.32
N ALA A 359 -31.43 5.39 18.16
CA ALA A 359 -32.61 6.24 18.38
C ALA A 359 -32.41 7.67 17.85
N GLY A 360 -33.22 8.10 16.86
CA GLY A 360 -33.59 9.51 16.64
C GLY A 360 -32.99 10.24 15.40
N PRO A 361 -33.81 10.99 14.63
CA PRO A 361 -33.43 11.60 13.35
C PRO A 361 -32.76 12.96 13.54
N ALA A 362 -31.46 13.00 13.78
CA ALA A 362 -30.66 14.22 13.67
C ALA A 362 -29.16 13.87 13.66
N ALA A 363 -28.60 13.59 12.48
CA ALA A 363 -27.16 13.51 12.32
C ALA A 363 -26.75 14.15 10.99
N GLY A 364 -26.28 15.39 11.13
CA GLY A 364 -25.52 16.23 10.22
C GLY A 364 -25.33 15.74 8.78
N LEU A 365 -26.09 16.35 7.88
CA LEU A 365 -25.71 16.47 6.48
C LEU A 365 -24.42 17.30 6.38
N ALA A 366 -23.28 16.63 6.34
CA ALA A 366 -22.05 17.21 5.79
C ALA A 366 -22.19 17.24 4.26
N THR A 367 -23.01 18.15 3.74
CA THR A 367 -23.19 18.36 2.30
C THR A 367 -22.02 19.14 1.73
N GLY A 368 -20.94 18.42 1.43
CA GLY A 368 -19.96 18.87 0.44
C GLY A 368 -20.56 18.82 -0.97
N ALA A 369 -20.17 19.74 -1.85
CA ALA A 369 -20.72 19.98 -3.18
C ALA A 369 -20.66 18.79 -4.18
N ALA A 370 -20.25 17.59 -3.74
CA ALA A 370 -20.26 16.35 -4.54
C ALA A 370 -21.64 15.68 -4.66
N ASN A 371 -22.68 16.19 -3.95
CA ASN A 371 -23.92 15.44 -3.75
C ASN A 371 -24.91 15.48 -4.94
N SER A 372 -24.84 16.46 -5.85
CA SER A 372 -25.84 16.59 -6.92
C SER A 372 -25.74 15.51 -8.01
N PHE A 373 -24.52 15.10 -8.38
CA PHE A 373 -24.31 14.17 -9.50
C PHE A 373 -24.63 12.71 -9.15
N LEU A 374 -24.35 12.31 -7.90
CA LEU A 374 -24.69 10.98 -7.38
C LEU A 374 -26.16 10.87 -7.03
N LEU A 375 -26.75 11.91 -6.42
CA LEU A 375 -28.20 11.97 -6.25
C LEU A 375 -28.88 11.83 -7.63
N ASP A 376 -28.44 12.55 -8.66
CA ASP A 376 -29.05 12.47 -9.99
C ASP A 376 -28.89 11.10 -10.68
N ARG A 377 -27.77 10.38 -10.49
CA ARG A 377 -27.59 9.00 -11.02
C ARG A 377 -28.31 7.91 -10.21
N ILE A 378 -28.39 8.06 -8.89
CA ILE A 378 -29.18 7.19 -8.01
C ILE A 378 -30.68 7.40 -8.27
N LEU A 379 -31.09 8.65 -8.51
CA LEU A 379 -32.44 9.00 -8.97
C LEU A 379 -32.73 8.46 -10.38
N LYS A 380 -31.71 8.29 -11.24
CA LYS A 380 -31.80 7.61 -12.55
C LYS A 380 -31.69 6.07 -12.49
N GLY A 381 -31.76 5.45 -11.31
CA GLY A 381 -31.95 4.01 -11.16
C GLY A 381 -30.68 3.14 -11.25
N TRP A 382 -29.49 3.73 -11.20
CA TRP A 382 -28.25 2.96 -11.04
C TRP A 382 -28.12 2.45 -9.60
N ARG A 383 -27.69 1.18 -9.41
CA ARG A 383 -27.53 0.54 -8.10
C ARG A 383 -26.22 -0.26 -8.03
N PRO A 384 -25.54 -0.32 -6.86
CA PRO A 384 -24.28 -1.03 -6.73
C PRO A 384 -24.41 -2.54 -6.96
N ASN A 385 -25.55 -3.16 -6.60
CA ASN A 385 -25.76 -4.59 -6.85
C ASN A 385 -25.82 -4.96 -8.34
N ARG A 386 -26.36 -4.09 -9.20
CA ARG A 386 -26.37 -4.35 -10.66
C ARG A 386 -24.95 -4.41 -11.23
N PHE A 387 -24.05 -3.59 -10.70
CA PHE A 387 -22.64 -3.63 -11.09
C PHE A 387 -21.95 -4.88 -10.55
N ILE A 388 -22.17 -5.21 -9.26
CA ILE A 388 -21.57 -6.39 -8.63
C ILE A 388 -22.03 -7.69 -9.31
N GLU A 389 -23.34 -7.90 -9.46
CA GLU A 389 -23.91 -9.09 -10.12
C GLU A 389 -23.66 -9.13 -11.63
N GLY A 390 -23.24 -8.01 -12.22
CA GLY A 390 -22.96 -7.88 -13.65
C GLY A 390 -21.47 -7.81 -13.93
N SER A 391 -20.98 -6.59 -14.18
CA SER A 391 -19.63 -6.33 -14.66
C SER A 391 -18.53 -6.84 -13.72
N TYR A 392 -18.72 -6.74 -12.40
CA TYR A 392 -17.70 -7.17 -11.44
C TYR A 392 -17.52 -8.69 -11.47
N LYS A 393 -18.60 -9.47 -11.28
CA LYS A 393 -18.56 -10.94 -11.30
C LYS A 393 -18.01 -11.47 -12.62
N LYS A 394 -18.52 -10.97 -13.75
CA LYS A 394 -18.00 -11.36 -15.08
C LYS A 394 -16.50 -11.12 -15.19
N PHE A 395 -16.01 -9.97 -14.74
CA PHE A 395 -14.58 -9.68 -14.76
C PHE A 395 -13.80 -10.68 -13.92
N VAL A 396 -14.13 -10.90 -12.64
CA VAL A 396 -13.29 -11.77 -11.78
C VAL A 396 -13.45 -13.27 -12.05
N GLN A 397 -14.49 -13.71 -12.77
CA GLN A 397 -14.77 -15.13 -13.05
C GLN A 397 -14.34 -15.63 -14.43
N GLY A 398 -13.90 -14.74 -15.34
CA GLY A 398 -13.46 -15.17 -16.68
C GLY A 398 -14.57 -15.25 -17.75
N ASP A 399 -15.83 -14.96 -17.41
CA ASP A 399 -17.01 -15.10 -18.29
C ASP A 399 -17.23 -13.98 -19.32
#